data_AF-A0A1M5IKB2-F1
#
_entry.id   AF-A0A1M5IKB2-F1
#
_cell.length_a   1.000
_cell.length_b   1.000
_cell.length_c   1.000
_cell.angle_alpha   90.00
_cell.angle_beta   90.00
_cell.angle_gamma   90.00
#
_symmetry.space_group_name_H-M   'P 1'
#
loop_
_entity.id
_entity.type
_entity.pdbx_description
1 polymer ?
#
loop_
_entity_poly.entity_id
_entity_poly.type
_entity_poly.pdbx_seq_one_letter_code
_entity_poly.pdbx_strand_id
1 'polypeptide(L)'
;MEEIERKYRVVSTEFKDDSHQKYTIKQGFLNTHPERTVRVRITGSTAFLTIKGKSTADGLSRFEWEKEIDANEATQLLALCEPGMIVKDRYLVKKGNFTFEIDEFYGENEGLIVAEIELNNKTDSFEKPNWLGEEVTGDTRFYNSQLSKNPYKYWKK
;
A
#
# COMPACT_ATOMS: atom_id res chain seq x y z
N MET A 1 -7.20 16.66 9.76
CA MET A 1 -7.57 16.60 8.34
C MET A 1 -7.58 15.12 8.02
N GLU A 2 -8.71 14.56 7.62
CA GLU A 2 -8.78 13.15 7.24
C GLU A 2 -8.23 13.01 5.81
N GLU A 3 -7.29 12.09 5.60
CA GLU A 3 -6.83 11.73 4.27
C GLU A 3 -7.94 10.95 3.53
N ILE A 4 -8.22 11.30 2.28
CA ILE A 4 -9.24 10.65 1.45
C ILE A 4 -8.55 9.89 0.34
N GLU A 5 -8.49 8.57 0.45
CA GLU A 5 -7.90 7.70 -0.56
C GLU A 5 -8.97 6.95 -1.37
N ARG A 6 -8.72 6.76 -2.67
CA ARG A 6 -9.47 5.83 -3.52
C ARG A 6 -8.54 4.80 -4.12
N LYS A 7 -9.00 3.56 -4.22
CA LYS A 7 -8.22 2.40 -4.64
C LYS A 7 -8.83 1.73 -5.87
N TYR A 8 -8.01 1.29 -6.81
CA TYR A 8 -8.46 0.71 -8.07
C TYR A 8 -7.64 -0.51 -8.44
N ARG A 9 -8.27 -1.45 -9.17
CA ARG A 9 -7.52 -2.41 -9.97
C ARG A 9 -6.87 -1.71 -11.16
N VAL A 10 -5.76 -2.26 -11.63
CA VAL A 10 -5.09 -1.81 -12.84
C VAL A 10 -5.25 -2.85 -13.95
N VAL A 11 -5.62 -2.39 -15.15
CA VAL A 11 -6.03 -3.28 -16.27
C VAL A 11 -4.97 -3.42 -17.37
N SER A 12 -3.93 -2.59 -17.36
CA SER A 12 -2.81 -2.67 -18.30
C SER A 12 -1.52 -2.15 -17.68
N THR A 13 -0.36 -2.46 -18.27
CA THR A 13 0.95 -2.01 -17.79
C THR A 13 1.42 -0.67 -18.37
N GLU A 14 0.55 0.05 -19.09
CA GLU A 14 0.87 1.36 -19.70
C GLU A 14 1.27 2.41 -18.67
N PHE A 15 0.86 2.24 -17.40
CA PHE A 15 1.29 3.10 -16.30
C PHE A 15 2.81 3.14 -16.13
N LYS A 16 3.55 2.12 -16.60
CA LYS A 16 5.02 2.08 -16.50
C LYS A 16 5.65 3.16 -17.37
N ASP A 17 5.12 3.37 -18.58
CA ASP A 17 5.59 4.40 -19.51
C ASP A 17 5.14 5.81 -19.07
N ASP A 18 3.97 5.90 -18.43
CA ASP A 18 3.46 7.15 -17.83
C ASP A 18 4.16 7.52 -16.51
N SER A 19 4.92 6.61 -15.91
CA SER A 19 5.52 6.82 -14.58
C SER A 19 6.76 7.70 -14.65
N HIS A 20 6.88 8.62 -13.69
CA HIS A 20 8.06 9.50 -13.57
C HIS A 20 9.01 9.04 -12.48
N GLN A 21 8.56 8.16 -11.59
CA GLN A 21 9.36 7.61 -10.50
C GLN A 21 8.94 6.18 -10.20
N LYS A 22 9.92 5.37 -9.81
CA LYS A 22 9.75 3.99 -9.38
C LYS A 22 10.64 3.71 -8.17
N TYR A 23 10.13 3.00 -7.18
CA TYR A 23 10.95 2.45 -6.10
C TYR A 23 10.35 1.16 -5.52
N THR A 24 11.22 0.29 -5.02
CA THR A 24 10.80 -0.96 -4.40
C THR A 24 10.43 -0.74 -2.94
N ILE A 25 9.36 -1.39 -2.50
CA ILE A 25 8.92 -1.45 -1.13
C ILE A 25 8.98 -2.89 -0.64
N LYS A 26 9.64 -3.09 0.51
CA LYS A 26 9.60 -4.34 1.28
C LYS A 26 8.98 -4.04 2.63
N GLN A 27 7.94 -4.77 3.00
CA GLN A 27 7.28 -4.55 4.29
C GLN A 27 6.83 -5.86 4.92
N GLY A 28 6.85 -5.89 6.24
CA GLY A 28 6.40 -6.99 7.06
C GLY A 28 5.75 -6.47 8.34
N PHE A 29 5.05 -7.36 9.03
CA PHE A 29 4.40 -7.02 10.29
C PHE A 29 5.03 -7.81 11.42
N LEU A 30 5.60 -7.12 12.41
CA LEU A 30 5.99 -7.74 13.69
C LEU A 30 4.75 -8.11 14.51
N ASN A 31 3.64 -7.43 14.28
CA ASN A 31 2.34 -7.77 14.84
C ASN A 31 1.20 -7.30 13.93
N THR A 32 0.19 -8.14 13.70
CA THR A 32 -1.00 -7.77 12.91
C THR A 32 -2.30 -7.69 13.73
N HIS A 33 -2.20 -7.62 15.06
CA HIS A 33 -3.37 -7.48 15.92
C HIS A 33 -4.00 -6.08 15.73
N PRO A 34 -5.34 -5.96 15.54
CA PRO A 34 -5.99 -4.67 15.25
C PRO A 34 -5.70 -3.57 16.28
N GLU A 35 -5.61 -3.92 17.56
CA GLU A 35 -5.31 -2.97 18.65
C GLU A 35 -3.86 -2.44 18.66
N ARG A 36 -2.91 -3.10 17.99
CA ARG A 36 -1.46 -2.81 18.09
C ARG A 36 -0.68 -3.34 16.89
N THR A 37 -1.06 -2.93 15.69
CA THR A 37 -0.35 -3.36 14.48
C THR A 37 1.03 -2.72 14.44
N VAL A 38 2.08 -3.52 14.27
CA VAL A 38 3.47 -3.05 14.16
C VAL A 38 4.01 -3.47 12.80
N ARG A 39 4.37 -2.49 11.98
CA ARG A 39 4.85 -2.68 10.61
C ARG A 39 6.27 -2.15 10.47
N VAL A 40 7.12 -2.95 9.84
CA VAL A 40 8.44 -2.54 9.36
C VAL A 40 8.35 -2.39 7.85
N ARG A 41 8.81 -1.26 7.31
CA ARG A 41 8.78 -0.96 5.87
C ARG A 41 10.11 -0.36 5.44
N ILE A 42 10.69 -0.88 4.36
CA ILE A 42 11.79 -0.29 3.62
C ILE A 42 11.23 0.23 2.29
N THR A 43 11.52 1.48 1.97
CA THR A 43 11.06 2.19 0.77
C THR A 43 12.29 2.75 0.05
N GLY A 44 12.73 2.10 -1.04
CA GLY A 44 14.00 2.45 -1.67
C GLY A 44 15.16 2.32 -0.68
N SER A 45 15.74 3.44 -0.27
CA SER A 45 16.85 3.52 0.69
C SER A 45 16.45 3.97 2.10
N THR A 46 15.19 4.33 2.34
CA THR A 46 14.70 4.75 3.67
C THR A 46 13.89 3.64 4.32
N ALA A 47 13.77 3.65 5.64
CA ALA A 47 13.01 2.65 6.36
C ALA A 47 12.25 3.24 7.55
N PHE A 48 11.11 2.63 7.86
CA PHE A 48 10.18 3.12 8.87
C PHE A 48 9.66 1.97 9.73
N LEU A 49 9.54 2.25 11.03
CA LEU A 49 8.73 1.47 11.96
C LEU A 49 7.43 2.23 12.22
N THR A 50 6.31 1.59 11.93
CA THR A 50 4.98 2.16 12.17
C THR A 50 4.23 1.34 13.21
N ILE A 51 3.65 1.99 14.21
CA ILE A 51 2.76 1.39 15.20
C ILE A 51 1.37 2.02 15.04
N LYS A 52 0.35 1.18 14.82
CA LYS A 52 -1.02 1.59 14.56
C LYS A 52 -1.94 0.99 15.62
N GLY A 53 -2.76 1.84 16.24
CA GLY A 53 -3.88 1.41 17.06
C GLY A 53 -5.06 0.96 16.21
N LYS A 54 -6.11 0.49 16.89
CA LYS A 54 -7.37 0.14 16.24
C LYS A 54 -8.02 1.36 15.60
N SER A 55 -8.63 1.15 14.44
CA SER A 55 -9.47 2.16 13.81
C SER A 55 -10.68 2.49 14.70
N THR A 56 -11.11 3.74 14.67
CA THR A 56 -12.36 4.18 15.30
C THR A 56 -13.56 3.41 14.75
N ALA A 57 -14.69 3.43 15.46
CA ALA A 57 -15.88 2.66 15.08
C ALA A 57 -16.43 3.03 13.69
N ASP A 58 -16.24 4.28 13.27
CA ASP A 58 -16.55 4.79 11.92
C ASP A 58 -15.48 4.46 10.87
N GLY A 59 -14.33 3.91 11.28
CA GLY A 59 -13.21 3.55 10.42
C GLY A 59 -12.38 4.74 9.92
N LEU A 60 -12.72 5.98 10.31
CA LEU A 60 -12.18 7.20 9.72
C LEU A 60 -10.82 7.62 10.29
N SER A 61 -10.48 7.17 11.49
CA SER A 61 -9.21 7.54 12.13
C SER A 61 -8.63 6.39 12.94
N ARG A 62 -7.34 6.49 13.27
CA ARG A 62 -6.66 5.63 14.22
C ARG A 62 -5.45 6.34 14.81
N PHE A 63 -4.98 5.87 15.97
CA PHE A 63 -3.65 6.23 16.43
C PHE A 63 -2.62 5.66 15.47
N GLU A 64 -1.68 6.49 15.01
CA GLU A 64 -0.57 6.08 14.18
C GLU A 64 0.69 6.82 14.65
N TRP A 65 1.72 6.06 14.98
CA TRP A 65 3.05 6.56 15.28
C TRP A 65 4.01 5.98 14.25
N GLU A 66 4.79 6.83 13.59
CA GLU A 66 5.79 6.41 12.61
C GLU A 66 7.13 7.05 12.96
N LYS A 67 8.20 6.27 12.82
CA LYS A 67 9.56 6.75 12.98
C LYS A 67 10.46 6.16 11.90
N GLU A 68 11.28 7.02 11.31
CA GLU A 68 12.37 6.59 10.44
C GLU A 68 13.43 5.84 11.26
N ILE A 69 13.87 4.70 10.75
CA ILE A 69 14.89 3.82 11.35
C ILE A 69 15.97 3.53 10.33
N ASP A 70 17.14 3.05 10.77
CA ASP A 70 18.20 2.67 9.85
C ASP A 70 17.75 1.50 8.95
N ALA A 71 18.15 1.53 7.68
CA ALA A 71 17.74 0.50 6.71
C ALA A 71 18.29 -0.90 7.07
N ASN A 72 19.46 -0.98 7.72
CA ASN A 72 20.01 -2.26 8.17
C ASN A 72 19.21 -2.79 9.38
N GLU A 73 18.84 -1.92 10.32
CA GLU A 73 17.95 -2.27 11.44
C GLU A 73 16.61 -2.80 10.92
N ALA A 74 16.01 -2.09 9.95
CA ALA A 74 14.76 -2.53 9.32
C ALA A 74 14.90 -3.89 8.64
N THR A 75 16.02 -4.15 7.97
CA THR A 75 16.29 -5.44 7.33
C THR A 75 16.36 -6.58 8.36
N GLN A 76 17.00 -6.35 9.50
CA GLN A 76 17.05 -7.33 10.60
C GLN A 76 15.66 -7.55 11.20
N LEU A 77 14.86 -6.49 11.41
CA LEU A 77 13.51 -6.60 11.93
C LEU A 77 12.53 -7.28 10.96
N LEU A 78 12.71 -7.10 9.64
CA LEU A 78 11.91 -7.80 8.63
C LEU A 78 12.04 -9.32 8.73
N ALA A 79 13.22 -9.83 9.13
CA ALA A 79 13.44 -11.26 9.33
C ALA A 79 12.66 -11.85 10.53
N LEU A 80 12.19 -11.00 11.44
CA LEU A 80 11.40 -11.39 12.63
C LEU A 80 9.89 -11.22 12.42
N CYS A 81 9.46 -10.69 11.27
CA CYS A 81 8.05 -10.44 11.00
C CYS A 81 7.25 -11.74 10.89
N GLU A 82 5.95 -11.64 11.17
CA GLU A 82 4.96 -12.66 10.85
C GLU A 82 5.07 -13.05 9.36
N PRO A 83 4.74 -14.31 8.99
CA PRO A 83 4.69 -14.74 7.59
C PRO A 83 3.82 -13.81 6.73
N GLY A 84 4.09 -13.80 5.41
CA GLY A 84 3.36 -12.94 4.46
C GLY A 84 4.01 -11.59 4.23
N MET A 85 5.35 -11.56 4.13
CA MET A 85 6.09 -10.37 3.71
C MET A 85 5.58 -9.87 2.36
N ILE A 86 5.35 -8.56 2.26
CA ILE A 86 4.90 -7.92 1.03
C ILE A 86 6.09 -7.26 0.36
N VAL A 87 6.28 -7.60 -0.91
CA VAL A 87 7.25 -6.98 -1.81
C VAL A 87 6.50 -6.44 -3.01
N LYS A 88 6.75 -5.18 -3.36
CA LYS A 88 6.11 -4.52 -4.50
C LYS A 88 7.00 -3.43 -5.06
N ASP A 89 6.85 -3.12 -6.33
CA ASP A 89 7.36 -1.90 -6.92
C ASP A 89 6.23 -0.87 -6.96
N ARG A 90 6.51 0.32 -6.44
CA ARG A 90 5.60 1.46 -6.49
C ARG A 90 6.04 2.40 -7.62
N TYR A 91 5.13 2.64 -8.54
CA TYR A 91 5.27 3.59 -9.64
C TYR A 91 4.43 4.82 -9.33
N LEU A 92 5.00 6.01 -9.55
CA LEU A 92 4.30 7.27 -9.39
C LEU A 92 3.95 7.84 -10.77
N VAL A 93 2.65 8.05 -11.01
CA VAL A 93 2.13 8.66 -12.23
C VAL A 93 1.44 9.96 -11.89
N LYS A 94 1.91 11.07 -12.44
CA LYS A 94 1.30 12.38 -12.23
C LYS A 94 0.29 12.66 -13.34
N LYS A 95 -0.96 12.95 -12.98
CA LYS A 95 -2.02 13.36 -13.91
C LYS A 95 -2.80 14.54 -13.32
N GLY A 96 -2.66 15.69 -13.96
CA GLY A 96 -3.17 16.96 -13.43
C GLY A 96 -2.55 17.29 -12.06
N ASN A 97 -3.41 17.53 -11.07
CA ASN A 97 -3.02 17.88 -9.71
C ASN A 97 -2.79 16.68 -8.79
N PHE A 98 -3.05 15.46 -9.29
CA PHE A 98 -3.00 14.26 -8.47
C PHE A 98 -1.85 13.36 -8.90
N THR A 99 -1.36 12.59 -7.93
CA THR A 99 -0.38 11.53 -8.15
C THR A 99 -1.04 10.21 -7.82
N PHE A 100 -0.98 9.28 -8.77
CA PHE A 100 -1.34 7.90 -8.54
C PHE A 100 -0.13 7.14 -8.03
N GLU A 101 -0.32 6.36 -6.98
CA GLU A 101 0.63 5.35 -6.50
C GLU A 101 0.19 3.98 -7.03
N ILE A 102 0.91 3.45 -8.01
CA ILE A 102 0.61 2.14 -8.61
C ILE A 102 1.56 1.11 -8.03
N ASP A 103 1.01 0.11 -7.36
CA ASP A 103 1.73 -0.99 -6.75
C ASP A 103 1.65 -2.25 -7.60
N GLU A 104 2.78 -2.69 -8.13
CA GLU A 104 2.96 -4.01 -8.75
C GLU A 104 3.53 -4.97 -7.71
N PHE A 105 2.74 -5.95 -7.29
CA PHE A 105 3.10 -6.87 -6.21
C PHE A 105 3.88 -8.09 -6.72
N TYR A 106 4.76 -8.63 -5.88
CA TYR A 106 5.61 -9.80 -6.16
C TYR A 106 5.46 -10.90 -5.10
N GLY A 107 6.11 -12.04 -5.34
CA GLY A 107 6.12 -13.18 -4.44
C GLY A 107 4.74 -13.81 -4.32
N GLU A 108 4.25 -14.00 -3.09
CA GLU A 108 2.92 -14.60 -2.87
C GLU A 108 1.76 -13.73 -3.40
N ASN A 109 2.02 -12.45 -3.67
CA ASN A 109 1.06 -11.50 -4.22
C ASN A 109 1.28 -11.21 -5.71
N GLU A 110 2.12 -11.99 -6.39
CA GLU A 110 2.45 -11.77 -7.80
C GLU A 110 1.23 -11.80 -8.72
N GLY A 111 1.21 -10.86 -9.67
CA GLY A 111 0.11 -10.64 -10.61
C GLY A 111 -0.99 -9.70 -10.12
N LEU A 112 -0.94 -9.26 -8.85
CA LEU A 112 -1.80 -8.19 -8.36
C LEU A 112 -1.17 -6.83 -8.69
N ILE A 113 -1.97 -5.95 -9.32
CA ILE A 113 -1.62 -4.54 -9.52
C ILE A 113 -2.77 -3.66 -9.03
N VAL A 114 -2.44 -2.70 -8.17
CA VAL A 114 -3.41 -1.80 -7.53
C VAL A 114 -2.92 -0.37 -7.66
N ALA A 115 -3.83 0.56 -7.91
CA ALA A 115 -3.53 1.99 -7.89
C ALA A 115 -4.28 2.67 -6.73
N GLU A 116 -3.59 3.55 -6.02
CA GLU A 116 -4.14 4.43 -5.00
C GLU A 116 -3.99 5.89 -5.47
N ILE A 117 -4.98 6.73 -5.16
CA ILE A 117 -4.94 8.18 -5.38
C ILE A 117 -5.45 8.86 -4.11
N GLU A 118 -4.66 9.81 -3.61
CA GLU A 118 -5.06 10.69 -2.52
C GLU A 118 -5.79 11.92 -3.06
N LEU A 119 -6.92 12.25 -2.45
CA LEU A 119 -7.78 13.37 -2.82
C LEU A 119 -7.85 14.37 -1.67
N ASN A 120 -8.05 15.65 -2.02
CA ASN A 120 -8.25 16.69 -1.01
C ASN A 120 -9.67 16.64 -0.46
N ASN A 121 -10.65 16.27 -1.30
CA ASN A 121 -12.06 16.14 -0.93
C ASN A 121 -12.72 14.96 -1.63
N LYS A 122 -13.82 14.45 -1.05
CA LYS A 122 -14.58 13.30 -1.61
C LYS A 122 -15.20 13.60 -2.98
N THR A 123 -15.39 14.88 -3.30
CA THR A 123 -15.99 15.36 -4.56
C THR A 123 -14.95 15.74 -5.61
N ASP A 124 -13.66 15.59 -5.30
CA ASP A 124 -12.61 15.89 -6.28
C ASP A 124 -12.77 14.98 -7.50
N SER A 125 -12.65 15.59 -8.68
CA SER A 125 -12.58 14.87 -9.95
C SER A 125 -11.14 14.85 -10.43
N PHE A 126 -10.74 13.73 -11.02
CA PHE A 126 -9.41 13.55 -11.59
C PHE A 126 -9.55 12.93 -12.98
N GLU A 127 -8.54 13.15 -13.81
CA GLU A 127 -8.47 12.54 -15.14
C GLU A 127 -8.20 11.04 -14.97
N LYS A 128 -9.14 10.20 -15.43
CA LYS A 128 -9.02 8.74 -15.33
C LYS A 128 -8.11 8.19 -16.43
N PRO A 129 -6.94 7.61 -16.10
CA PRO A 129 -6.06 7.00 -17.09
C PRO A 129 -6.65 5.70 -17.64
N ASN A 130 -6.28 5.32 -18.87
CA ASN A 130 -6.78 4.11 -19.54
C ASN A 130 -6.42 2.81 -18.79
N TRP A 131 -5.30 2.79 -18.08
CA TRP A 131 -4.87 1.66 -17.27
C TRP A 131 -5.63 1.53 -15.93
N LEU A 132 -6.43 2.53 -15.53
CA LEU A 132 -7.17 2.53 -14.27
C LEU A 132 -8.52 1.80 -14.42
N GLY A 133 -8.69 0.71 -13.67
CA GLY A 133 -9.84 -0.18 -13.78
C GLY A 133 -11.00 0.14 -12.84
N GLU A 134 -11.54 -0.93 -12.25
CA GLU A 134 -12.61 -0.92 -11.25
C GLU A 134 -12.11 -0.34 -9.92
N GLU A 135 -12.96 0.46 -9.27
CA GLU A 135 -12.71 0.94 -7.91
C GLU A 135 -12.96 -0.18 -6.90
N VAL A 136 -12.00 -0.38 -5.99
CA VAL A 136 -12.04 -1.36 -4.90
C VAL A 136 -11.82 -0.70 -3.53
N THR A 137 -12.12 0.60 -3.43
CA THR A 137 -12.10 1.35 -2.16
C THR A 137 -12.98 0.67 -1.12
N GLY A 138 -12.47 0.51 0.11
CA GLY A 138 -13.20 -0.16 1.21
C GLY A 138 -13.18 -1.69 1.15
N ASP A 139 -12.73 -2.31 0.06
CA ASP A 139 -12.52 -3.76 0.02
C ASP A 139 -11.25 -4.11 0.79
N THR A 140 -11.46 -4.60 2.02
CA THR A 140 -10.39 -4.94 2.95
C THR A 140 -9.40 -5.99 2.41
N ARG A 141 -9.79 -6.80 1.42
CA ARG A 141 -8.89 -7.79 0.80
C ARG A 141 -7.65 -7.13 0.19
N PHE A 142 -7.77 -5.92 -0.33
CA PHE A 142 -6.67 -5.17 -0.97
C PHE A 142 -5.81 -4.37 0.02
N TYR A 143 -5.97 -4.58 1.33
CA TYR A 143 -5.21 -3.87 2.35
C TYR A 143 -3.95 -4.68 2.66
N ASN A 144 -2.80 -4.03 2.84
CA ASN A 144 -1.53 -4.73 3.07
C ASN A 144 -1.59 -5.69 4.27
N SER A 145 -2.28 -5.33 5.35
CA SER A 145 -2.43 -6.21 6.53
C SER A 145 -3.29 -7.46 6.25
N GLN A 146 -4.15 -7.42 5.24
CA GLN A 146 -4.93 -8.58 4.80
C GLN A 146 -4.20 -9.37 3.71
N LEU A 147 -3.51 -8.70 2.79
CA LEU A 147 -2.64 -9.34 1.80
C LEU A 147 -1.51 -10.14 2.44
N SER A 148 -0.98 -9.71 3.59
CA SER A 148 0.01 -10.49 4.34
C SER A 148 -0.59 -11.77 4.94
N LYS A 149 -1.87 -11.74 5.35
CA LYS A 149 -2.54 -12.90 5.96
C LYS A 149 -3.13 -13.88 4.94
N ASN A 150 -3.70 -13.34 3.87
CA ASN A 150 -4.29 -14.10 2.77
C ASN A 150 -3.77 -13.55 1.42
N PRO A 151 -2.56 -13.96 1.01
CA PRO A 151 -1.95 -13.51 -0.22
C PRO A 151 -2.79 -13.78 -1.47
N TYR A 152 -2.57 -12.97 -2.50
CA TYR A 152 -3.32 -12.98 -3.75
C TYR A 152 -3.38 -14.36 -4.42
N LYS A 153 -2.31 -15.17 -4.32
CA LYS A 153 -2.29 -16.54 -4.86
C LYS A 153 -3.39 -17.46 -4.32
N TYR A 154 -3.97 -17.15 -3.16
CA TYR A 154 -5.04 -17.93 -2.54
C TYR A 154 -6.44 -17.38 -2.82
N TRP A 155 -6.56 -16.27 -3.56
CA TRP A 155 -7.86 -15.70 -3.88
C TRP A 155 -8.58 -16.56 -4.90
N LYS A 156 -9.89 -16.75 -4.70
CA LYS A 156 -10.74 -17.37 -5.72
C LYS A 156 -10.87 -16.39 -6.89
N LYS A 157 -10.45 -16.85 -8.07
CA LYS A 157 -10.54 -16.10 -9.33
C LYS A 157 -11.92 -16.29 -9.95
#